data_AF-A0A433BX25-F1
#
_entry.id   AF-A0A433BX25-F1
#
_cell.length_a   1.000
_cell.length_b   1.000
_cell.length_c   1.000
_cell.angle_alpha   90.00
_cell.angle_beta   90.00
_cell.angle_gamma   90.00
#
_symmetry.space_group_name_H-M   'P 1'
#
loop_
_entity.id
_entity.type
_entity.pdbx_description
1 polymer ?
#
loop_
_entity_poly.entity_id
_entity_poly.type
_entity_poly.pdbx_seq_one_letter_code
_entity_poly.pdbx_strand_id
1 'polypeptide(L)'
;MCWASALFTALTLAACQSPPPVTPPSAPAPVSYSGPTLAVAQSPRGVQIFLPGSALFETGQARLNPTESGPYLSRVADLLLHKTDRPVVLEGHTDNTGSDATNQTLSEARAQTVRQELIALGVPAARLKTEAYSYKRPVASNATEEGRRLNRRVEVLVLDEQLDVLTRGEAPNAFESAWDRLKSMIDQGLVRPAAAS
;
A
#
# COMPACT_ATOMS: atom_id res chain seq x y z
N MET A 1 57.22 -76.76 32.53
CA MET A 1 57.75 -76.26 31.24
C MET A 1 56.60 -75.60 30.48
N CYS A 2 56.80 -74.34 30.11
CA CYS A 2 56.07 -73.51 29.13
C CYS A 2 54.53 -73.51 29.13
N TRP A 3 53.91 -72.50 29.75
CA TRP A 3 52.65 -71.91 29.25
C TRP A 3 52.93 -70.46 28.83
N ALA A 4 52.70 -70.17 27.55
CA ALA A 4 52.85 -68.85 26.95
C ALA A 4 51.51 -68.10 26.99
N SER A 5 51.50 -66.92 27.61
CA SER A 5 50.34 -66.02 27.59
C SER A 5 50.60 -64.91 26.58
N ALA A 6 49.81 -64.89 25.50
CA ALA A 6 49.81 -63.85 24.50
C ALA A 6 49.06 -62.60 25.02
N LEU A 7 49.75 -61.47 25.06
CA LEU A 7 49.17 -60.15 25.31
C LEU A 7 48.57 -59.61 24.01
N PHE A 8 47.24 -59.45 23.98
CA PHE A 8 46.54 -58.70 22.94
C PHE A 8 46.45 -57.23 23.34
N THR A 9 47.16 -56.37 22.62
CA THR A 9 47.07 -54.91 22.77
C THR A 9 45.88 -54.41 21.94
N ALA A 10 44.81 -53.97 22.61
CA ALA A 10 43.69 -53.32 21.95
C ALA A 10 44.02 -51.83 21.72
N LEU A 11 44.22 -51.45 20.45
CA LEU A 11 44.42 -50.07 20.03
C LEU A 11 43.05 -49.40 19.84
N THR A 12 42.66 -48.52 20.77
CA THR A 12 41.41 -47.76 20.67
C THR A 12 41.61 -46.53 19.77
N LEU A 13 41.10 -46.60 18.54
CA LEU A 13 40.99 -45.44 17.65
C LEU A 13 39.87 -44.51 18.16
N ALA A 14 40.24 -43.40 18.79
CA ALA A 14 39.32 -42.31 19.09
C ALA A 14 39.05 -41.51 17.80
N ALA A 15 37.98 -41.85 17.09
CA ALA A 15 37.50 -41.07 15.96
C ALA A 15 36.87 -39.76 16.47
N CYS A 16 37.50 -38.62 16.17
CA CYS A 16 36.90 -37.31 16.34
C CYS A 16 35.76 -37.14 15.33
N GLN A 17 34.50 -37.12 15.79
CA GLN A 17 33.36 -36.73 14.96
C GLN A 17 33.30 -35.20 14.89
N SER A 18 33.50 -34.62 13.71
CA SER A 18 33.24 -33.20 13.47
C SER A 18 31.74 -32.91 13.58
N PRO A 19 31.31 -31.81 14.23
CA PRO A 19 29.90 -31.44 14.27
C PRO A 19 29.41 -31.15 12.84
N PRO A 20 28.16 -31.52 12.51
CA PRO A 20 27.60 -31.26 11.20
C PRO A 20 27.56 -29.75 10.92
N PRO A 21 27.78 -29.32 9.66
CA PRO A 21 27.65 -27.91 9.30
C PRO A 21 26.23 -27.43 9.59
N VAL A 22 26.12 -26.39 10.41
CA VAL A 22 24.84 -25.69 10.63
C VAL A 22 24.48 -24.99 9.33
N THR A 23 23.51 -25.52 8.59
CA THR A 23 22.96 -24.81 7.44
C THR A 23 22.25 -23.55 7.95
N PRO A 24 22.54 -22.37 7.38
CA PRO A 24 21.76 -21.18 7.69
C PRO A 24 20.28 -21.46 7.36
N PRO A 25 19.33 -20.93 8.14
CA PRO A 25 17.91 -21.14 7.88
C PRO A 25 17.62 -20.73 6.43
N SER A 26 17.02 -21.66 5.67
CA SER A 26 16.55 -21.44 4.31
C SER A 26 15.73 -20.16 4.28
N ALA A 27 16.12 -19.19 3.43
CA ALA A 27 15.36 -17.97 3.23
C ALA A 27 13.87 -18.33 3.02
N PRO A 28 12.93 -17.64 3.68
CA PRO A 28 11.52 -17.93 3.51
C PRO A 28 11.16 -17.83 2.01
N ALA A 29 10.33 -18.76 1.53
CA ALA A 29 9.80 -18.72 0.17
C ALA A 29 9.21 -17.33 -0.12
N PRO A 30 9.33 -16.80 -1.35
CA PRO A 30 8.79 -15.49 -1.68
C PRO A 30 7.30 -15.47 -1.34
N VAL A 31 6.92 -14.59 -0.41
CA VAL A 31 5.54 -14.41 0.00
C VAL A 31 4.74 -13.90 -1.20
N SER A 32 3.86 -14.73 -1.75
CA SER A 32 2.93 -14.30 -2.79
C SER A 32 1.89 -13.39 -2.17
N TYR A 33 1.98 -12.08 -2.43
CA TYR A 33 0.96 -11.12 -2.02
C TYR A 33 -0.24 -11.19 -2.96
N SER A 34 -1.43 -11.45 -2.40
CA SER A 34 -2.71 -11.57 -3.12
C SER A 34 -3.66 -10.38 -2.90
N GLY A 35 -3.22 -9.37 -2.15
CA GLY A 35 -4.02 -8.16 -1.91
C GLY A 35 -3.97 -7.18 -3.10
N PRO A 36 -4.67 -6.05 -2.99
CA PRO A 36 -4.65 -5.02 -4.03
C PRO A 36 -3.29 -4.34 -4.11
N THR A 37 -2.78 -4.15 -5.33
CA THR A 37 -1.62 -3.27 -5.57
C THR A 37 -2.04 -1.82 -5.30
N LEU A 38 -1.34 -1.16 -4.37
CA LEU A 38 -1.59 0.23 -4.04
C LEU A 38 -0.72 1.16 -4.90
N ALA A 39 -1.34 2.11 -5.57
CA ALA A 39 -0.63 3.17 -6.28
C ALA A 39 -0.12 4.21 -5.28
N VAL A 40 1.20 4.44 -5.27
CA VAL A 40 1.87 5.31 -4.29
C VAL A 40 2.81 6.30 -4.96
N ALA A 41 3.05 7.43 -4.30
CA ALA A 41 4.06 8.38 -4.70
C ALA A 41 4.68 9.11 -3.51
N GLN A 42 5.96 9.45 -3.62
CA GLN A 42 6.57 10.45 -2.75
C GLN A 42 6.10 11.85 -3.17
N SER A 43 5.78 12.69 -2.20
CA SER A 43 5.48 14.12 -2.38
C SER A 43 6.25 14.97 -1.37
N PRO A 44 6.32 16.30 -1.56
CA PRO A 44 6.94 17.20 -0.59
C PRO A 44 6.28 17.19 0.80
N ARG A 45 5.01 16.78 0.89
CA ARG A 45 4.26 16.67 2.15
C ARG A 45 4.40 15.30 2.82
N GLY A 46 5.05 14.33 2.16
CA GLY A 46 5.15 12.94 2.60
C GLY A 46 4.67 11.94 1.54
N VAL A 47 4.19 10.77 1.95
CA VAL A 47 3.79 9.69 1.03
C VAL A 47 2.31 9.75 0.71
N GLN A 48 1.95 9.74 -0.57
CA GLN A 48 0.57 9.67 -1.05
C GLN A 48 0.23 8.26 -1.51
N ILE A 49 -0.91 7.73 -1.04
CA ILE A 49 -1.53 6.50 -1.55
C ILE A 49 -2.80 6.90 -2.29
N PHE A 50 -2.91 6.51 -3.56
CA PHE A 50 -4.04 6.85 -4.42
C PHE A 50 -5.05 5.71 -4.42
N LEU A 51 -6.25 5.97 -3.89
CA LEU A 51 -7.34 5.00 -3.87
C LEU A 51 -8.41 5.38 -4.92
N PRO A 52 -8.61 4.58 -5.98
CA PRO A 52 -9.62 4.86 -6.99
C PRO A 52 -11.02 4.87 -6.40
N GLY A 53 -11.82 5.89 -6.71
CA GLY A 53 -13.19 5.99 -6.22
C GLY A 53 -14.08 4.81 -6.64
N SER A 54 -13.81 4.20 -7.80
CA SER A 54 -14.53 3.01 -8.28
C SER A 54 -14.26 1.76 -7.45
N ALA A 55 -13.09 1.66 -6.82
CA ALA A 55 -12.75 0.55 -5.93
C ALA A 55 -13.31 0.76 -4.51
N LEU A 56 -13.51 2.03 -4.12
CA LEU A 56 -13.96 2.37 -2.78
C LEU A 56 -15.47 2.54 -2.66
N PHE A 57 -16.15 3.13 -3.64
CA PHE A 57 -17.52 3.63 -3.47
C PHE A 57 -18.50 3.10 -4.53
N GLU A 58 -19.78 3.05 -4.16
CA GLU A 58 -20.86 2.93 -5.13
C GLU A 58 -20.93 4.18 -6.04
N THR A 59 -21.39 3.99 -7.29
CA THR A 59 -21.41 5.03 -8.32
C THR A 59 -22.12 6.30 -7.85
N GLY A 60 -21.43 7.44 -7.92
CA GLY A 60 -21.96 8.75 -7.55
C GLY A 60 -22.18 8.97 -6.05
N GLN A 61 -21.79 8.02 -5.20
CA GLN A 61 -22.06 8.06 -3.77
C GLN A 61 -20.76 8.17 -2.95
N ALA A 62 -20.93 8.44 -1.65
CA ALA A 62 -19.89 8.31 -0.62
C ALA A 62 -20.05 7.02 0.21
N ARG A 63 -20.96 6.13 -0.19
CA ARG A 63 -21.17 4.81 0.42
C ARG A 63 -20.11 3.84 -0.10
N LEU A 64 -19.45 3.13 0.81
CA LEU A 64 -18.44 2.15 0.44
C LEU A 64 -19.04 0.99 -0.37
N ASN A 65 -18.29 0.51 -1.36
CA ASN A 65 -18.60 -0.73 -2.04
C ASN A 65 -18.31 -1.90 -1.08
N PRO A 66 -19.33 -2.67 -0.65
CA PRO A 66 -19.15 -3.70 0.38
C PRO A 66 -18.28 -4.87 -0.07
N THR A 67 -18.10 -5.06 -1.39
CA THR A 67 -17.33 -6.17 -1.96
C THR A 67 -15.89 -5.77 -2.24
N GLU A 68 -15.69 -4.58 -2.81
CA GLU A 68 -14.38 -4.17 -3.35
C GLU A 68 -13.55 -3.32 -2.39
N SER A 69 -14.19 -2.52 -1.52
CA SER A 69 -13.47 -1.52 -0.71
C SER A 69 -12.66 -2.14 0.43
N GLY A 70 -13.14 -3.23 1.02
CA GLY A 70 -12.56 -3.87 2.20
C GLY A 70 -11.06 -4.18 2.05
N PRO A 71 -10.64 -4.94 1.02
CA PRO A 71 -9.23 -5.26 0.80
C PRO A 71 -8.31 -4.03 0.69
N TYR A 72 -8.76 -2.94 0.07
CA TYR A 72 -7.98 -1.70 -0.02
C TYR A 72 -7.86 -1.01 1.34
N LEU A 73 -8.98 -0.89 2.07
CA LEU A 73 -9.01 -0.18 3.35
C LEU A 73 -8.30 -0.96 4.46
N SER A 74 -8.47 -2.28 4.53
CA SER A 74 -7.67 -3.15 5.41
C SER A 74 -6.18 -3.00 5.11
N ARG A 75 -5.79 -3.02 3.83
CA ARG A 75 -4.38 -2.87 3.46
C ARG A 75 -3.80 -1.52 3.86
N VAL A 76 -4.56 -0.44 3.68
CA VAL A 76 -4.13 0.90 4.13
C VAL A 76 -4.04 0.94 5.66
N ALA A 77 -5.02 0.40 6.38
CA ALA A 77 -5.00 0.33 7.84
C ALA A 77 -3.77 -0.41 8.36
N ASP A 78 -3.43 -1.57 7.78
CA ASP A 78 -2.23 -2.33 8.14
C ASP A 78 -0.95 -1.51 7.99
N LEU A 79 -0.81 -0.76 6.88
CA LEU A 79 0.34 0.12 6.68
C LEU A 79 0.39 1.22 7.74
N LEU A 80 -0.76 1.86 8.01
CA LEU A 80 -0.86 2.94 9.00
C LEU A 80 -0.65 2.47 10.44
N LEU A 81 -0.88 1.19 10.74
CA LEU A 81 -0.70 0.63 12.08
C LEU A 81 0.72 0.11 12.31
N HIS A 82 1.36 -0.45 11.27
CA HIS A 82 2.59 -1.23 11.44
C HIS A 82 3.84 -0.61 10.81
N LYS A 83 3.68 0.36 9.90
CA LYS A 83 4.81 0.95 9.17
C LYS A 83 5.12 2.38 9.58
N THR A 84 4.17 3.09 10.17
CA THR A 84 4.28 4.52 10.48
C THR A 84 3.36 4.94 11.62
N ASP A 85 3.79 5.89 12.44
CA ASP A 85 2.99 6.56 13.48
C ASP A 85 2.60 8.00 13.09
N ARG A 86 2.96 8.43 11.87
CA ARG A 86 2.77 9.79 11.40
C ARG A 86 1.30 10.20 11.30
N PRO A 87 0.99 11.50 11.36
CA PRO A 87 -0.34 12.02 11.06
C PRO A 87 -0.71 11.78 9.59
N VAL A 88 -2.00 11.61 9.33
CA VAL A 88 -2.54 11.26 8.02
C VAL A 88 -3.65 12.24 7.63
N VAL A 89 -3.60 12.69 6.39
CA VAL A 89 -4.66 13.49 5.77
C VAL A 89 -5.34 12.65 4.69
N LEU A 90 -6.66 12.57 4.75
CA LEU A 90 -7.50 11.90 3.76
C LEU A 90 -8.09 12.97 2.85
N GLU A 91 -7.65 13.02 1.61
CA GLU A 91 -8.04 14.05 0.65
C GLU A 91 -9.07 13.51 -0.34
N GLY A 92 -10.27 14.08 -0.32
CA GLY A 92 -11.34 13.73 -1.25
C GLY A 92 -11.26 14.52 -2.55
N HIS A 93 -11.41 13.83 -3.69
CA HIS A 93 -11.44 14.44 -5.02
C HIS A 93 -12.61 13.94 -5.87
N THR A 94 -13.11 14.82 -6.74
CA THR A 94 -14.13 14.49 -7.76
C THR A 94 -13.61 14.79 -9.17
N ASP A 95 -14.37 14.37 -10.17
CA ASP A 95 -14.28 14.99 -11.49
C ASP A 95 -15.10 16.29 -11.55
N ASN A 96 -15.02 17.00 -12.67
CA ASN A 96 -15.67 18.31 -12.84
C ASN A 96 -17.16 18.24 -13.25
N THR A 97 -17.79 17.07 -13.17
CA THR A 97 -19.22 16.92 -13.52
C THR A 97 -20.08 17.43 -12.37
N GLY A 98 -21.09 18.25 -12.66
CA GLY A 98 -21.98 18.82 -11.65
C GLY A 98 -21.49 20.15 -11.08
N SER A 99 -22.14 20.62 -10.01
CA SER A 99 -21.83 21.91 -9.39
C SER A 99 -20.65 21.85 -8.42
N ASP A 100 -19.95 22.97 -8.18
CA ASP A 100 -18.87 23.03 -7.18
C ASP A 100 -19.37 22.67 -5.78
N ALA A 101 -20.55 23.15 -5.39
CA ALA A 101 -21.13 22.83 -4.09
C ALA A 101 -21.40 21.33 -3.93
N THR A 102 -21.98 20.68 -4.95
CA THR A 102 -22.24 19.24 -4.94
C THR A 102 -20.93 18.45 -4.88
N ASN A 103 -19.93 18.82 -5.67
CA ASN A 103 -18.65 18.15 -5.70
C ASN A 103 -17.85 18.34 -4.40
N GLN A 104 -17.91 19.52 -3.81
CA GLN A 104 -17.31 19.80 -2.51
C GLN A 104 -17.91 18.88 -1.45
N THR A 105 -19.24 18.86 -1.30
CA THR A 105 -19.93 17.98 -0.34
C THR A 105 -19.63 16.50 -0.59
N LEU A 106 -19.60 16.06 -1.86
CA LEU A 106 -19.29 14.67 -2.19
C LEU A 106 -17.85 14.29 -1.82
N SER A 107 -16.88 15.15 -2.12
CA SER A 107 -15.48 14.92 -1.75
C SER A 107 -15.27 14.87 -0.23
N GLU A 108 -15.92 15.76 0.53
CA GLU A 108 -15.90 15.77 1.99
C GLU A 108 -16.49 14.48 2.57
N ALA A 109 -17.66 14.09 2.08
CA ALA A 109 -18.34 12.87 2.52
C ALA A 109 -17.47 11.63 2.26
N ARG A 110 -16.84 11.53 1.10
CA ARG A 110 -15.95 10.40 0.76
C ARG A 110 -14.73 10.32 1.67
N ALA A 111 -14.05 11.44 1.91
CA ALA A 111 -12.91 11.49 2.82
C ALA A 111 -13.33 11.08 4.24
N GLN A 112 -14.49 11.57 4.70
CA GLN A 112 -15.04 11.24 6.01
C GLN A 112 -15.46 9.77 6.13
N THR A 113 -16.05 9.17 5.10
CA THR A 113 -16.37 7.74 5.08
C THR A 113 -15.12 6.90 5.23
N VAL A 114 -14.06 7.20 4.46
CA VAL A 114 -12.78 6.48 4.56
C VAL A 114 -12.16 6.66 5.95
N ARG A 115 -12.24 7.86 6.53
CA ARG A 115 -11.78 8.12 7.91
C ARG A 115 -12.48 7.21 8.91
N GLN A 116 -13.81 7.11 8.82
CA GLN A 116 -14.60 6.29 9.75
C GLN A 116 -14.24 4.81 9.63
N GLU A 117 -14.05 4.32 8.40
CA GLU A 117 -13.67 2.92 8.18
C GLU A 117 -12.26 2.62 8.71
N LEU A 118 -11.28 3.51 8.48
CA LEU A 118 -9.94 3.34 9.03
C LEU A 118 -9.92 3.36 10.58
N ILE A 119 -10.80 4.15 11.21
CA ILE A 119 -10.99 4.12 12.67
C ILE A 119 -11.58 2.78 13.11
N ALA A 120 -12.58 2.25 12.39
CA ALA A 120 -13.18 0.95 12.66
C ALA A 120 -12.15 -0.19 12.54
N LEU A 121 -11.18 -0.05 11.64
CA LEU A 121 -10.04 -0.95 11.47
C LEU A 121 -8.90 -0.73 12.51
N GLY A 122 -9.07 0.22 13.44
CA GLY A 122 -8.17 0.40 14.58
C GLY A 122 -7.17 1.55 14.44
N VAL A 123 -7.16 2.30 13.34
CA VAL A 123 -6.27 3.47 13.19
C VAL A 123 -6.71 4.58 14.16
N PRO A 124 -5.81 5.12 15.01
CA PRO A 124 -6.19 6.13 16.00
C PRO A 124 -6.81 7.38 15.35
N ALA A 125 -8.03 7.73 15.76
CA ALA A 125 -8.78 8.86 15.20
C ALA A 125 -8.05 10.22 15.29
N ALA A 126 -7.18 10.38 16.29
CA ALA A 126 -6.36 11.59 16.48
C ALA A 126 -5.28 11.76 15.39
N ARG A 127 -4.88 10.68 14.72
CA ARG A 127 -3.93 10.73 13.60
C ARG A 127 -4.61 11.11 12.28
N LEU A 128 -5.93 10.96 12.17
CA LEU A 128 -6.65 11.08 10.92
C LEU A 128 -7.38 12.43 10.81
N LYS A 129 -7.01 13.21 9.79
CA LYS A 129 -7.73 14.41 9.36
C LYS A 129 -8.31 14.21 7.96
N THR A 130 -9.36 14.95 7.63
CA THR A 130 -9.98 14.94 6.30
C THR A 130 -9.87 16.32 5.67
N GLU A 131 -9.60 16.33 4.38
CA GLU A 131 -9.64 17.51 3.52
C GLU A 131 -10.37 17.15 2.22
N ALA A 132 -10.87 18.16 1.52
CA ALA A 132 -11.67 17.96 0.32
C ALA A 132 -11.38 19.07 -0.68
N TYR A 133 -11.07 18.66 -1.91
CA TYR A 133 -10.62 19.55 -2.95
C TYR A 133 -11.58 19.65 -4.13
N SER A 134 -12.75 19.02 -4.05
CA SER A 134 -13.69 18.98 -5.18
C SER A 134 -12.93 18.51 -6.44
N TYR A 135 -13.15 19.17 -7.59
CA TYR A 135 -12.43 18.92 -8.84
C TYR A 135 -11.22 19.84 -9.05
N LYS A 136 -10.77 20.57 -8.03
CA LYS A 136 -9.79 21.66 -8.14
C LYS A 136 -8.33 21.17 -8.25
N ARG A 137 -8.08 19.89 -8.00
CA ARG A 137 -6.76 19.23 -8.13
C ARG A 137 -6.83 17.98 -9.03
N PRO A 138 -7.07 18.14 -10.33
CA PRO A 138 -7.13 17.00 -11.26
C PRO A 138 -5.73 16.43 -11.51
N VAL A 139 -5.63 15.10 -11.58
CA VAL A 139 -4.41 14.38 -12.00
C VAL A 139 -4.41 14.07 -13.48
N ALA A 140 -5.59 14.09 -14.10
CA ALA A 140 -5.79 13.84 -15.53
C ALA A 140 -6.86 14.80 -16.10
N SER A 141 -6.91 14.91 -17.42
CA SER A 141 -7.91 15.75 -18.09
C SER A 141 -9.34 15.29 -17.78
N ASN A 142 -10.20 16.22 -17.37
CA ASN A 142 -11.63 15.93 -17.23
C ASN A 142 -12.37 15.79 -18.58
N ALA A 143 -11.70 16.05 -19.70
CA ALA A 143 -12.28 15.95 -21.04
C ALA A 143 -12.54 14.50 -21.48
N THR A 144 -11.89 13.50 -20.87
CA THR A 144 -12.07 12.07 -21.18
C THR A 144 -12.66 11.32 -19.99
N GLU A 145 -13.35 10.21 -20.24
CA GLU A 145 -13.92 9.39 -19.14
C GLU A 145 -12.82 8.77 -18.30
N GLU A 146 -11.73 8.33 -18.92
CA GLU A 146 -10.57 7.76 -18.24
C GLU A 146 -9.94 8.77 -17.27
N GLY A 147 -9.81 10.03 -17.70
CA GLY A 147 -9.27 11.09 -16.86
C GLY A 147 -10.21 11.48 -15.73
N ARG A 148 -11.53 11.55 -15.99
CA ARG A 148 -12.53 11.73 -14.92
C ARG A 148 -12.48 10.59 -13.90
N ARG A 149 -12.33 9.34 -14.35
CA ARG A 149 -12.21 8.16 -13.46
C ARG A 149 -10.97 8.24 -12.56
N LEU A 150 -9.85 8.75 -13.07
CA LEU A 150 -8.66 9.00 -12.26
C LEU A 150 -8.84 10.16 -11.28
N ASN A 151 -9.60 11.19 -11.66
CA ASN A 151 -9.87 12.33 -10.78
C ASN A 151 -10.82 11.99 -9.62
N ARG A 152 -11.75 11.04 -9.82
CA ARG A 152 -12.59 10.47 -8.76
C ARG A 152 -11.77 9.54 -7.87
N ARG A 153 -11.15 10.09 -6.82
CA ARG A 153 -10.26 9.35 -5.92
C ARG A 153 -10.29 9.87 -4.49
N VAL A 154 -9.76 9.07 -3.58
CA VAL A 154 -9.33 9.53 -2.25
C VAL A 154 -7.82 9.32 -2.17
N GLU A 155 -7.09 10.35 -1.74
CA GLU A 155 -5.67 10.22 -1.46
C GLU A 155 -5.46 10.07 0.05
N VAL A 156 -4.62 9.12 0.44
CA VAL A 156 -4.14 8.98 1.82
C VAL A 156 -2.74 9.54 1.87
N LEU A 157 -2.59 10.72 2.45
CA LEU A 157 -1.31 11.40 2.62
C LEU A 157 -0.78 11.14 4.03
N VAL A 158 0.32 10.39 4.12
CA VAL A 158 1.08 10.20 5.35
C VAL A 158 2.10 11.33 5.46
N LEU A 159 1.92 12.23 6.44
CA LEU A 159 2.71 13.45 6.55
C LEU A 159 4.15 13.19 6.98
N ASP A 160 5.09 13.88 6.34
CA ASP A 160 6.53 13.84 6.63
C ASP A 160 7.12 12.42 6.66
N GLU A 161 6.54 11.52 5.85
CA GLU A 161 6.96 10.13 5.71
C GLU A 161 7.73 9.91 4.40
N GLN A 162 8.55 8.87 4.38
CA GLN A 162 9.31 8.45 3.21
C GLN A 162 8.77 7.14 2.63
N LEU A 163 8.72 7.07 1.30
CA LEU A 163 8.14 5.94 0.57
C LEU A 163 8.87 4.62 0.87
N ASP A 164 10.19 4.67 1.03
CA ASP A 164 11.01 3.49 1.36
C ASP A 164 10.71 2.96 2.77
N VAL A 165 10.35 3.84 3.72
CA VAL A 165 9.91 3.45 5.06
C VAL A 165 8.57 2.72 4.98
N LEU A 166 7.59 3.29 4.28
CA LEU A 166 6.24 2.73 4.19
C LEU A 166 6.22 1.38 3.45
N THR A 167 7.08 1.21 2.46
CA THR A 167 7.14 0.01 1.59
C THR A 167 8.18 -1.03 2.03
N ARG A 168 8.92 -0.77 3.12
CA ARG A 168 10.00 -1.66 3.56
C ARG A 168 9.51 -3.06 3.87
N GLY A 169 10.16 -4.05 3.24
CA GLY A 169 9.90 -5.48 3.47
C GLY A 169 8.58 -5.98 2.87
N GLU A 170 7.94 -5.18 2.01
CA GLU A 170 6.71 -5.55 1.33
C GLU A 170 6.99 -6.33 0.05
N ALA A 171 6.00 -7.12 -0.40
CA ALA A 171 6.13 -7.92 -1.60
C ALA A 171 6.30 -7.02 -2.86
N PRO A 172 7.05 -7.46 -3.88
CA PRO A 172 7.34 -6.65 -5.07
C PRO A 172 6.11 -6.15 -5.83
N ASN A 173 4.98 -6.84 -5.75
CA ASN A 173 3.72 -6.49 -6.43
C ASN A 173 2.72 -5.77 -5.53
N ALA A 174 3.09 -5.46 -4.28
CA ALA A 174 2.18 -4.81 -3.34
C ALA A 174 1.97 -3.32 -3.63
N PHE A 175 2.91 -2.69 -4.34
CA PHE A 175 2.87 -1.29 -4.70
C PHE A 175 3.23 -1.06 -6.15
N GLU A 176 2.69 0.01 -6.70
CA GLU A 176 3.11 0.56 -7.98
C GLU A 176 3.31 2.08 -7.85
N SER A 177 4.19 2.64 -8.67
CA SER A 177 4.35 4.09 -8.76
C SER A 177 3.13 4.70 -9.45
N ALA A 178 2.42 5.58 -8.74
CA ALA A 178 1.24 6.26 -9.27
C ALA A 178 1.59 7.12 -10.49
N TRP A 179 2.75 7.79 -10.47
CA TRP A 179 3.18 8.66 -11.56
C TRP A 179 3.69 7.89 -12.77
N ASP A 180 4.38 6.76 -12.59
CA ASP A 180 4.81 5.94 -13.72
C ASP A 180 3.61 5.28 -14.41
N ARG A 181 2.63 4.82 -13.63
CA ARG A 181 1.35 4.32 -14.16
C ARG A 181 0.65 5.41 -14.98
N LEU A 182 0.50 6.61 -14.41
CA LEU A 182 -0.15 7.72 -15.12
C LEU A 182 0.62 8.10 -16.39
N LYS A 183 1.95 8.22 -16.31
CA LYS A 183 2.81 8.54 -17.45
C LYS A 183 2.63 7.48 -18.56
N SER A 184 2.67 6.20 -18.21
CA SER A 184 2.46 5.11 -19.16
C SER A 184 1.09 5.20 -19.85
N MET A 185 0.03 5.52 -19.11
CA MET A 185 -1.30 5.74 -19.69
C MET A 185 -1.34 6.93 -20.65
N ILE A 186 -0.61 8.01 -20.35
CA ILE A 186 -0.49 9.18 -21.23
C ILE A 186 0.30 8.85 -22.49
N ASP A 187 1.45 8.19 -22.36
CA ASP A 187 2.30 7.80 -23.48
C ASP A 187 1.57 6.85 -24.45
N GLN A 188 0.71 5.98 -23.93
CA GLN A 188 -0.16 5.09 -24.72
C GLN A 188 -1.38 5.79 -25.33
N GLY A 189 -1.61 7.08 -25.02
CA GLY A 189 -2.77 7.84 -25.48
C GLY A 189 -4.09 7.47 -24.81
N LEU A 190 -4.05 6.67 -23.73
CA LEU A 190 -5.24 6.25 -22.97
C LEU A 190 -5.80 7.38 -22.09
N VAL A 191 -4.93 8.28 -21.63
CA VAL A 191 -5.29 9.40 -20.75
C VAL A 191 -4.65 10.67 -21.28
N ARG A 192 -5.39 11.79 -21.19
CA ARG A 192 -4.83 13.11 -21.47
C ARG A 192 -4.30 13.75 -20.19
N PRO A 193 -3.16 14.47 -20.24
CA PRO A 193 -2.65 15.19 -19.09
C PRO A 193 -3.69 16.20 -18.58
N ALA A 194 -3.69 16.46 -17.27
CA ALA A 194 -4.45 17.58 -16.73
C ALA A 194 -3.98 18.87 -17.42
N ALA A 195 -4.92 19.79 -17.71
CA ALA A 195 -4.54 21.09 -18.22
C ALA A 195 -3.64 21.79 -17.19
N ALA A 196 -2.55 22.42 -17.64
CA ALA A 196 -1.80 23.33 -16.79
C ALA A 196 -2.78 24.41 -16.30
N SER A 197 -2.85 24.58 -14.99
CA SER A 197 -3.71 25.59 -14.34
C SER A 197 -3.07 26.97 -14.46
#